data_AF-A0A8S2U5Z6-F1
#
_entry.id   AF-A0A8S2U5Z6-F1
#
_cell.length_a   1.000
_cell.length_b   1.000
_cell.length_c   1.000
_cell.angle_alpha   90.00
_cell.angle_beta   90.00
_cell.angle_gamma   90.00
#
_symmetry.space_group_name_H-M   'P 1'
#
loop_
_entity.id
_entity.type
_entity.pdbx_description
1 polymer ?
#
loop_
_entity_poly.entity_id
_entity_poly.type
_entity_poly.pdbx_seq_one_letter_code
_entity_poly.pdbx_strand_id
1 'polypeptide(L)'
;SQYNALITPVLNESGPLYVYFGLALTQIINVYEKEQIVKVNVWLQLRWYDYQMKWNPDRFGRLDSIRVPPDQIWTPDLVLFKY
;
A
#
# COMPACT_ATOMS: atom_id res chain seq x y z
N SER A 1 -13.55 6.42 17.76
CA SER A 1 -12.91 5.10 17.66
C SER A 1 -11.42 5.28 17.52
N GLN A 2 -10.62 4.49 18.25
CA GLN A 2 -9.16 4.50 18.14
C GLN A 2 -8.77 3.61 16.95
N TYR A 3 -7.92 4.12 16.07
CA TYR A 3 -7.39 3.37 14.93
C TYR A 3 -6.50 2.21 15.42
N ASN A 4 -6.59 1.04 14.79
CA ASN A 4 -5.70 -0.09 15.07
C ASN A 4 -5.01 -0.58 13.78
N ALA A 5 -3.72 -0.29 13.66
CA ALA A 5 -2.89 -0.66 12.51
C ALA A 5 -2.66 -2.18 12.38
N LEU A 6 -2.87 -2.96 13.44
CA LEU A 6 -2.69 -4.42 13.43
C LEU A 6 -3.90 -5.16 12.83
N ILE A 7 -5.02 -4.46 12.63
CA ILE A 7 -6.26 -5.07 12.14
C ILE A 7 -6.42 -4.74 10.66
N THR A 8 -6.53 -5.78 9.84
CA THR A 8 -6.83 -5.65 8.42
C THR A 8 -8.12 -4.86 8.23
N PRO A 9 -8.15 -3.79 7.41
CA PRO A 9 -9.27 -2.86 7.34
C PRO A 9 -10.40 -3.40 6.45
N VAL A 10 -11.02 -4.48 6.88
CA VAL A 10 -12.16 -5.13 6.24
C VAL A 10 -13.45 -4.76 6.99
N LEU A 11 -14.47 -4.31 6.26
CA LEU A 11 -15.78 -3.92 6.83
C LEU A 11 -16.60 -5.12 7.30
N ASN A 12 -16.61 -6.20 6.52
CA ASN A 12 -17.31 -7.44 6.81
C ASN A 12 -16.25 -8.54 6.85
N GLU A 13 -16.05 -9.23 7.97
CA GLU A 13 -14.96 -10.21 8.13
C GLU A 13 -14.92 -11.30 7.03
N SER A 14 -16.05 -11.56 6.37
CA SER A 14 -16.16 -12.50 5.25
C SER A 14 -15.88 -11.90 3.86
N GLY A 15 -15.65 -10.58 3.77
CA GLY A 15 -15.46 -9.83 2.52
C GLY A 15 -13.98 -9.62 2.17
N PRO A 16 -13.65 -9.51 0.87
CA PRO A 16 -12.28 -9.26 0.44
C PRO A 16 -11.85 -7.82 0.70
N LEU A 17 -10.56 -7.62 1.00
CA LEU A 17 -9.90 -6.32 0.87
C LEU A 17 -9.24 -6.23 -0.51
N TYR A 18 -9.65 -5.25 -1.31
CA TYR A 18 -9.02 -4.99 -2.60
C TYR A 18 -7.78 -4.12 -2.42
N VAL A 19 -6.62 -4.68 -2.74
CA VAL A 19 -5.35 -3.95 -2.82
C VAL A 19 -4.98 -3.77 -4.28
N TYR A 20 -4.97 -2.52 -4.72
CA TYR A 20 -4.53 -2.14 -6.05
C TYR A 20 -3.03 -1.89 -6.04
N PHE A 21 -2.35 -2.52 -6.99
CA PHE A 21 -0.91 -2.50 -7.13
C PHE A 21 -0.51 -1.87 -8.46
N GLY A 22 0.41 -0.92 -8.40
CA GLY A 22 1.05 -0.32 -9.56
C GLY A 22 2.57 -0.35 -9.42
N LEU A 23 3.24 -0.66 -10.52
CA LEU A 23 4.69 -0.53 -10.64
C LEU A 23 5.02 0.46 -11.73
N ALA A 24 5.90 1.41 -11.41
CA ALA A 24 6.57 2.20 -12.42
C ALA A 24 8.06 1.83 -12.41
N LEU A 25 8.53 1.22 -13.50
CA LEU A 25 9.95 0.97 -13.69
C LEU A 25 10.67 2.31 -13.85
N THR A 26 11.69 2.55 -13.02
CA THR A 26 12.50 3.78 -13.13
C THR A 26 13.78 3.54 -13.90
N GLN A 27 14.43 2.40 -13.65
CA GLN A 27 15.73 2.11 -14.22
C GLN A 27 16.00 0.61 -14.19
N ILE A 28 16.65 0.11 -15.25
CA ILE A 28 17.33 -1.18 -15.26
C ILE A 28 18.77 -0.92 -14.79
N ILE A 29 19.13 -1.49 -13.64
CA ILE A 29 20.47 -1.33 -13.07
C ILE A 29 21.46 -2.29 -13.74
N ASN A 30 21.09 -3.57 -13.85
CA ASN A 30 21.93 -4.58 -14.49
C ASN A 30 21.13 -5.81 -14.93
N VAL A 31 21.68 -6.55 -15.88
CA VAL A 31 21.23 -7.87 -16.32
C VAL A 31 22.39 -8.85 -16.15
N TYR A 32 22.22 -9.82 -15.26
CA TYR A 32 23.15 -10.92 -15.05
C TYR A 32 22.67 -12.11 -15.87
N GLU A 33 23.14 -12.20 -17.11
CA GLU A 33 22.61 -13.16 -18.10
C GLU A 33 22.85 -14.62 -17.70
N LYS A 34 24.02 -14.94 -17.13
CA LYS A 34 24.36 -16.31 -16.73
C LYS A 34 23.52 -16.77 -15.55
N GLU A 35 23.25 -15.87 -14.62
CA GLU A 35 22.48 -16.11 -13.40
C GLU A 35 20.97 -15.88 -13.60
N GLN A 36 20.55 -15.39 -14.78
CA GLN A 36 19.17 -15.01 -15.12
C GLN A 36 18.55 -14.00 -14.13
N ILE A 37 19.35 -13.06 -13.63
CA ILE A 37 18.90 -12.05 -12.67
C ILE A 37 18.86 -10.67 -13.33
N VAL A 38 17.72 -9.99 -13.23
CA VAL A 38 17.58 -8.57 -13.57
C VAL A 38 17.49 -7.75 -12.28
N LYS A 39 18.35 -6.75 -12.16
CA LYS A 39 18.31 -5.76 -11.07
C LYS A 39 17.67 -4.48 -11.60
N VAL A 40 16.57 -4.05 -10.98
CA VAL A 40 15.82 -2.85 -11.37
C VAL A 40 15.49 -1.98 -10.16
N ASN A 41 15.32 -0.68 -10.41
CA ASN A 41 14.67 0.24 -9.47
C ASN A 41 13.22 0.45 -9.92
N VAL A 42 12.28 0.31 -8.99
CA VAL A 42 10.85 0.49 -9.25
C VAL A 42 10.23 1.41 -8.22
N TRP A 43 9.26 2.23 -8.64
CA TRP A 43 8.30 2.83 -7.72
C TRP A 43 7.15 1.86 -7.52
N LEU A 44 6.92 1.49 -6.27
CA LEU A 44 5.78 0.70 -5.85
C LEU A 44 4.66 1.63 -5.38
N GLN A 45 3.50 1.55 -6.03
CA GLN A 45 2.30 2.24 -5.61
C GLN A 45 1.25 1.24 -5.13
N LEU A 46 0.81 1.41 -3.90
CA LEU A 46 -0.26 0.63 -3.28
C LEU A 46 -1.44 1.53 -3.00
N ARG A 47 -2.64 1.04 -3.28
CA ARG A 47 -3.88 1.73 -2.96
C ARG A 47 -4.89 0.73 -2.42
N TRP A 48 -5.44 1.03 -1.25
CA TRP A 48 -6.53 0.29 -0.64
C TRP A 48 -7.50 1.28 0.01
N TYR A 49 -8.66 0.80 0.42
CA TYR A 49 -9.63 1.59 1.18
C TYR A 49 -9.61 1.12 2.64
N ASP A 50 -9.40 2.04 3.57
CA ASP A 50 -9.44 1.77 5.00
C ASP A 50 -10.68 2.41 5.64
N TYR A 51 -11.62 1.58 6.12
CA TYR A 51 -12.87 2.06 6.70
C TYR A 51 -12.66 2.77 8.05
N GLN A 52 -11.57 2.48 8.76
CA GLN A 52 -11.23 3.12 10.02
C GLN A 52 -10.75 4.58 9.80
N MET A 53 -10.28 4.90 8.59
CA MET A 53 -9.77 6.21 8.19
C MET A 53 -10.80 7.08 7.46
N LYS A 54 -12.04 7.08 7.97
CA LYS A 54 -13.11 7.93 7.43
C LYS A 54 -13.37 9.12 8.35
N TRP A 55 -13.39 10.32 7.78
CA TRP A 55 -13.85 11.53 8.48
C TRP A 55 -14.76 12.38 7.59
N ASN A 56 -15.46 13.34 8.20
CA ASN A 56 -16.22 14.35 7.46
C ASN A 56 -15.32 15.60 7.28
N PRO A 57 -14.88 15.94 6.05
CA PRO A 57 -14.02 17.09 5.79
C PRO A 57 -14.53 18.42 6.37
N ASP A 58 -15.84 18.64 6.39
CA ASP A 58 -16.44 19.89 6.88
C ASP A 58 -16.17 20.12 8.39
N ARG A 59 -15.94 19.04 9.14
CA ARG A 59 -15.57 19.11 10.57
C ARG A 59 -14.09 19.42 10.80
N PHE A 60 -13.28 19.39 9.74
CA PHE A 60 -11.82 19.56 9.78
C PHE A 60 -11.35 20.62 8.78
N GLY A 61 -12.15 21.67 8.56
CA GLY A 61 -11.75 22.79 7.69
C GLY A 61 -11.65 22.42 6.21
N ARG A 62 -12.47 21.46 5.75
CA ARG A 62 -12.49 20.91 4.39
C ARG A 62 -11.23 20.14 4.00
N LEU A 63 -10.50 19.61 5.00
CA LEU A 63 -9.36 18.73 4.79
C LEU A 63 -9.85 17.39 4.22
N ASP A 64 -9.45 17.09 2.99
CA ASP A 64 -9.85 15.88 2.25
C ASP A 64 -8.74 14.82 2.17
N SER A 65 -7.51 15.21 2.51
CA SER A 65 -6.32 14.37 2.40
C SER A 65 -5.31 14.71 3.49
N ILE A 66 -4.65 13.66 4.00
CA ILE A 66 -3.58 13.77 4.99
C ILE A 66 -2.43 12.85 4.60
N ARG A 67 -1.22 13.17 5.08
CA ARG A 67 -0.05 12.31 4.97
C ARG A 67 0.24 11.74 6.35
N VAL A 68 0.27 10.42 6.44
CA VAL A 68 0.53 9.69 7.69
C VAL A 68 1.74 8.80 7.47
N PRO A 69 2.65 8.69 8.45
CA PRO A 69 3.73 7.71 8.42
C PRO A 69 3.19 6.27 8.25
N PRO A 70 3.81 5.43 7.41
CA PRO A 70 3.34 4.06 7.17
C PRO A 70 3.28 3.17 8.42
N ASP A 71 4.11 3.42 9.42
CA ASP A 71 4.17 2.68 10.69
C ASP A 71 2.97 2.94 11.61
N GLN A 72 2.14 3.94 11.28
CA GLN A 72 0.93 4.28 12.04
C GLN A 72 -0.35 3.75 11.39
N ILE A 73 -0.23 3.12 10.21
CA ILE A 73 -1.37 2.65 9.41
C ILE A 73 -1.18 1.18 9.06
N TRP A 74 -2.28 0.45 8.95
CA TRP A 74 -2.24 -0.88 8.35
C TRP A 74 -1.71 -0.74 6.92
N THR A 75 -0.70 -1.54 6.59
CA THR A 75 -0.08 -1.58 5.25
C THR A 75 -0.05 -3.04 4.82
N PRO A 76 -0.42 -3.38 3.57
CA PRO A 76 -0.37 -4.76 3.11
C PRO A 76 1.07 -5.26 3.03
N ASP A 77 1.31 -6.45 3.60
CA ASP A 77 2.58 -7.16 3.47
C ASP A 77 2.73 -7.74 2.07
N LEU A 78 3.78 -7.32 1.35
CA LEU A 78 4.06 -7.77 -0.02
C LEU A 78 5.42 -8.44 -0.10
N VAL A 79 5.42 -9.64 -0.67
CA VAL A 79 6.64 -10.41 -0.94
C VAL A 79 6.77 -10.63 -2.43
N LEU A 80 7.93 -10.26 -2.98
CA LEU A 80 8.27 -10.61 -4.35
C LEU A 80 8.64 -12.11 -4.40
N PHE A 81 7.75 -12.93 -4.93
CA PHE A 81 8.07 -14.32 -5.23
C PHE A 81 8.82 -14.41 -6.55
N LYS A 82 9.93 -15.17 -6.56
CA LYS A 82 10.69 -15.49 -7.76
C LYS A 82 10.54 -16.99 -8.02
N TYR A 83 10.18 -17.35 -9.24
CA TYR A 83 10.25 -18.73 -9.73
C TYR A 83 11.61 -18.98 -10.37
#